data_AF-Q70MW5-F1
#
_entry.id   AF-Q70MW5-F1
#
_cell.length_a   1.000
_cell.length_b   1.000
_cell.length_c   1.000
_cell.angle_alpha   90.00
_cell.angle_beta   90.00
_cell.angle_gamma   90.00
#
_symmetry.space_group_name_H-M   'P 1'
#
loop_
_entity.id
_entity.type
_entity.pdbx_description
1 polymer ?
#
loop_
_entity_poly.entity_id
_entity_poly.type
_entity_poly.pdbx_seq_one_letter_code
_entity_poly.pdbx_strand_id
1 'polypeptide(L)'
;PDVVSKLVCKMQDPAVGAAMGQLTASNRNDSWLTRLIDMEYWLACNEERAAQTRFGAVMCCCGPCAMYRRSALVLLLDQYETQFFRGKPSDFGEDRHLTILMLKAGFRTEYVPDAIAATVVPDRLLPYLRQQLRWARSTYRDTLLGLHLLPGLDRYLTLDVLGQNLGPLLLAISSIAALAQLALTDSVPWWTGLTIVAMTMIRCSVAALRAGELRFLGFSLHTPINIFLLLPMKVYALCTLSNRDWLS
;
A
#
# COMPACT_ATOMS: atom_id res chain seq x y z
N PRO A 1 -18.26 15.33 6.86
CA PRO A 1 -19.28 14.89 7.86
C PRO A 1 -20.28 13.82 7.36
N ASP A 2 -20.11 13.30 6.14
CA ASP A 2 -20.97 12.33 5.46
C ASP A 2 -20.29 10.96 5.21
N VAL A 3 -19.02 10.82 5.58
CA VAL A 3 -18.20 9.62 5.36
C VAL A 3 -18.86 8.35 5.92
N VAL A 4 -19.42 8.43 7.13
CA VAL A 4 -20.10 7.30 7.78
C VAL A 4 -21.32 6.88 6.97
N SER A 5 -22.17 7.81 6.56
CA SER A 5 -23.37 7.53 5.76
C SER A 5 -23.02 6.89 4.41
N LYS A 6 -21.95 7.35 3.76
CA LYS A 6 -21.46 6.77 2.50
C LYS A 6 -20.95 5.34 2.67
N LEU A 7 -20.19 5.05 3.73
CA LEU A 7 -19.76 3.69 4.05
C LEU A 7 -20.95 2.79 4.42
N VAL A 8 -21.90 3.28 5.23
CA VAL A 8 -23.12 2.54 5.60
C VAL A 8 -23.91 2.14 4.36
N CYS A 9 -24.06 3.02 3.38
CA CYS A 9 -24.74 2.71 2.12
C CYS A 9 -24.13 1.49 1.42
N LYS A 10 -22.79 1.39 1.39
CA LYS A 10 -22.09 0.23 0.80
C LYS A 10 -22.25 -1.03 1.66
N MET A 11 -22.26 -0.87 2.98
CA MET A 11 -22.41 -1.98 3.94
C MET A 11 -23.83 -2.54 4.05
N GLN A 12 -24.83 -1.96 3.38
CA GLN A 12 -26.17 -2.54 3.27
C GLN A 12 -26.17 -3.89 2.55
N ASP A 13 -25.22 -4.10 1.64
CA ASP A 13 -25.05 -5.38 0.95
C ASP A 13 -24.48 -6.44 1.92
N PRO A 14 -25.20 -7.54 2.20
CA PRO A 14 -24.80 -8.53 3.18
C PRO A 14 -23.51 -9.27 2.79
N ALA A 15 -23.14 -9.30 1.51
CA ALA A 15 -21.89 -9.91 1.05
C ALA A 15 -20.67 -9.03 1.35
N VAL A 16 -20.84 -7.74 1.69
CA VAL A 16 -19.74 -6.85 2.05
C VAL A 16 -19.43 -6.98 3.55
N GLY A 17 -18.21 -7.42 3.85
CA GLY A 17 -17.69 -7.59 5.21
C GLY A 17 -16.90 -6.37 5.68
N ALA A 18 -16.30 -5.62 4.76
CA ALA A 18 -15.61 -4.37 5.05
C ALA A 18 -15.75 -3.35 3.91
N ALA A 19 -15.77 -2.07 4.25
CA ALA A 19 -15.69 -0.97 3.29
C ALA A 19 -14.70 0.08 3.79
N MET A 20 -13.86 0.60 2.91
CA MET A 20 -12.97 1.72 3.19
C MET A 20 -13.24 2.92 2.31
N GLY A 21 -12.84 4.09 2.78
CA GLY A 21 -12.94 5.35 2.06
C GLY A 21 -11.59 5.89 1.58
N GLN A 22 -11.62 7.00 0.86
CA GLN A 22 -10.43 7.72 0.42
C GLN A 22 -9.75 8.43 1.59
N LEU A 23 -8.43 8.29 1.69
CA LEU A 23 -7.61 9.04 2.62
C LEU A 23 -7.02 10.29 1.96
N THR A 24 -7.01 11.39 2.70
CA THR A 24 -6.40 12.66 2.31
C THR A 24 -5.54 13.18 3.44
N ALA A 25 -4.43 13.85 3.14
CA ALA A 25 -3.61 14.47 4.17
C ALA A 25 -4.19 15.83 4.56
N SER A 26 -4.57 16.00 5.83
CA SER A 26 -5.11 17.27 6.34
C SER A 26 -4.06 18.38 6.32
N ASN A 27 -2.80 18.03 6.57
CA ASN A 27 -1.63 18.91 6.54
C ASN A 27 -0.87 18.86 5.20
N ARG A 28 -1.56 18.53 4.09
CA ARG A 28 -0.94 18.42 2.76
C ARG A 28 -0.25 19.69 2.28
N ASN A 29 -0.58 20.87 2.82
CA ASN A 29 -0.01 22.13 2.35
C ASN A 29 1.27 22.54 3.10
N ASP A 30 1.57 21.88 4.23
CA ASP A 30 2.58 22.31 5.20
C ASP A 30 4.02 22.12 4.72
N SER A 31 4.31 21.08 3.92
CA SER A 31 5.64 20.81 3.40
C SER A 31 5.61 20.09 2.05
N TRP A 32 6.75 20.02 1.37
CA TRP A 32 6.88 19.20 0.16
C TRP A 32 6.64 17.71 0.43
N LEU A 33 7.01 17.22 1.62
CA LEU A 33 6.85 15.83 2.03
C LEU A 33 5.37 15.49 2.27
N THR A 34 4.61 16.37 2.95
CA THR A 34 3.19 16.14 3.19
C THR A 34 2.38 16.18 1.88
N ARG A 35 2.78 17.03 0.90
CA ARG A 35 2.24 16.99 -0.47
C ARG A 35 2.53 15.67 -1.18
N LEU A 36 3.75 15.15 -1.03
CA LEU A 36 4.15 13.88 -1.62
C LEU A 36 3.33 12.72 -1.04
N ILE A 37 3.13 12.70 0.27
CA ILE A 37 2.34 11.67 0.95
C ILE A 37 0.85 11.76 0.56
N ASP A 38 0.29 12.96 0.39
CA ASP A 38 -1.08 13.14 -0.12
C ASP A 38 -1.25 12.53 -1.52
N MET A 39 -0.27 12.73 -2.41
CA MET A 39 -0.25 12.10 -3.74
C MET A 39 -0.10 10.58 -3.64
N GLU A 40 0.74 10.07 -2.73
CA GLU A 40 0.89 8.63 -2.47
C GLU A 40 -0.44 8.01 -2.02
N TYR A 41 -1.19 8.69 -1.14
CA TYR A 41 -2.51 8.24 -0.67
C TYR A 41 -3.53 8.24 -1.79
N TRP A 42 -3.54 9.27 -2.64
CA TRP A 42 -4.44 9.33 -3.78
C TRP A 42 -4.18 8.19 -4.76
N LEU A 43 -2.91 7.91 -5.10
CA LEU A 43 -2.55 6.79 -5.98
C LEU A 43 -2.95 5.44 -5.37
N ALA A 44 -2.68 5.23 -4.07
CA ALA A 44 -3.08 4.02 -3.38
C ALA A 44 -4.61 3.83 -3.42
N CYS A 45 -5.40 4.87 -3.15
CA CYS A 45 -6.86 4.76 -3.12
C CYS A 45 -7.46 4.65 -4.54
N ASN A 46 -7.06 5.53 -5.46
CA ASN A 46 -7.72 5.71 -6.76
C ASN A 46 -7.12 4.91 -7.92
N GLU A 47 -5.94 4.32 -7.75
CA GLU A 47 -5.40 3.33 -8.69
C GLU A 47 -5.56 1.92 -8.10
N GLU A 48 -4.88 1.63 -6.99
CA GLU A 48 -4.81 0.26 -6.43
C GLU A 48 -6.16 -0.19 -5.85
N ARG A 49 -6.71 0.52 -4.85
CA ARG A 49 -7.95 0.11 -4.17
C ARG A 49 -9.15 0.21 -5.10
N ALA A 50 -9.18 1.19 -5.99
CA ALA A 50 -10.18 1.32 -7.04
C ALA A 50 -10.17 0.16 -8.04
N ALA A 51 -9.00 -0.39 -8.38
CA ALA A 51 -8.93 -1.57 -9.22
C ALA A 51 -9.33 -2.84 -8.44
N GLN A 52 -8.83 -3.01 -7.21
CA GLN A 52 -9.15 -4.16 -6.36
C GLN A 52 -10.64 -4.27 -6.02
N THR A 53 -11.33 -3.14 -5.75
CA THR A 53 -12.76 -3.15 -5.44
C THR A 53 -13.62 -3.61 -6.60
N ARG A 54 -13.15 -3.50 -7.85
CA ARG A 54 -13.87 -4.06 -9.02
C ARG A 54 -14.03 -5.57 -8.93
N PHE A 55 -13.14 -6.24 -8.19
CA PHE A 55 -13.14 -7.66 -7.93
C PHE A 55 -13.60 -7.99 -6.49
N GLY A 56 -14.14 -7.01 -5.76
CA GLY A 56 -14.66 -7.18 -4.41
C GLY A 56 -13.58 -7.54 -3.37
N ALA A 57 -12.31 -7.26 -3.65
CA ALA A 57 -11.20 -7.71 -2.80
C ALA A 57 -10.13 -6.64 -2.63
N VAL A 58 -10.50 -5.53 -2.00
CA VAL A 58 -9.53 -4.60 -1.42
C VAL A 58 -8.67 -5.35 -0.41
N MET A 59 -7.35 -5.41 -0.65
CA MET A 59 -6.44 -6.20 0.17
C MET A 59 -6.11 -5.57 1.53
N CYS A 60 -6.38 -4.28 1.71
CA CYS A 60 -6.15 -3.57 2.96
C CYS A 60 -7.16 -2.40 3.08
N CYS A 61 -8.14 -2.54 3.97
CA CYS A 61 -9.01 -1.44 4.36
C CYS A 61 -8.31 -0.59 5.43
N CYS A 62 -7.81 0.59 5.04
CA CYS A 62 -7.00 1.42 5.93
C CYS A 62 -7.78 1.91 7.16
N GLY A 63 -7.19 1.74 8.35
CA GLY A 63 -7.82 2.02 9.64
C GLY A 63 -8.43 3.41 9.82
N PRO A 64 -7.82 4.52 9.32
CA PRO A 64 -8.39 5.85 9.49
C PRO A 64 -9.76 6.05 8.81
N CYS A 65 -10.13 5.17 7.86
CA CYS A 65 -11.42 5.24 7.18
C CYS A 65 -11.89 3.86 6.73
N ALA A 66 -12.14 2.97 7.69
CA ALA A 66 -12.69 1.64 7.43
C ALA A 66 -13.92 1.35 8.30
N MET A 67 -14.84 0.57 7.78
CA MET A 67 -16.02 0.05 8.47
C MET A 67 -16.10 -1.46 8.27
N TYR A 68 -16.27 -2.20 9.36
CA TYR A 68 -16.36 -3.66 9.35
C TYR A 68 -17.73 -4.13 9.84
N ARG A 69 -18.24 -5.19 9.23
CA ARG A 69 -19.50 -5.83 9.63
C ARG A 69 -19.28 -6.55 10.95
N ARG A 70 -19.93 -6.08 12.02
CA ARG A 70 -19.78 -6.64 13.37
C ARG A 70 -20.03 -8.16 13.42
N SER A 71 -21.08 -8.66 12.77
CA SER A 71 -21.40 -10.09 12.79
C SER A 71 -20.29 -10.96 12.18
N ALA A 72 -19.62 -10.48 11.13
CA ALA A 72 -18.46 -11.15 10.55
C ALA A 72 -17.22 -11.01 11.45
N LEU A 73 -16.98 -9.80 11.97
CA LEU A 73 -15.84 -9.49 12.83
C LEU A 73 -15.82 -10.39 14.07
N VAL A 74 -16.95 -10.53 14.77
CA VAL A 74 -17.06 -11.33 16.00
C VAL A 74 -16.65 -12.79 15.77
N LEU A 75 -16.96 -13.36 14.60
CA LEU A 75 -16.58 -14.74 14.24
C LEU A 75 -15.08 -14.89 13.92
N LEU A 76 -14.40 -13.77 13.66
CA LEU A 76 -13.00 -13.73 13.26
C LEU A 76 -12.07 -13.22 14.38
N LEU A 77 -12.62 -12.73 15.51
CA LEU A 77 -11.86 -12.15 16.61
C LEU A 77 -10.79 -13.10 17.14
N ASP A 78 -11.14 -14.37 17.41
CA ASP A 78 -10.18 -15.34 17.92
C ASP A 78 -9.01 -15.55 16.94
N GLN A 79 -9.29 -15.64 15.64
CA GLN A 79 -8.25 -15.78 14.61
C GLN A 79 -7.40 -14.52 14.46
N TYR A 80 -8.03 -13.35 14.63
CA TYR A 80 -7.39 -12.05 14.54
C TYR A 80 -6.43 -11.83 15.73
N GLU A 81 -6.87 -12.11 16.96
CA GLU A 81 -6.08 -11.92 18.18
C GLU A 81 -4.96 -12.97 18.32
N THR A 82 -5.16 -14.18 17.80
CA THR A 82 -4.18 -15.28 17.92
C THR A 82 -3.29 -15.41 16.70
N GLN A 83 -3.09 -14.35 15.91
CA GLN A 83 -2.23 -14.40 14.73
C GLN A 83 -0.77 -14.70 15.13
N PHE A 84 -0.20 -15.77 14.56
CA PHE A 84 1.22 -16.08 14.68
C PHE A 84 1.94 -15.89 13.35
N PHE A 85 3.12 -15.29 13.40
CA PHE A 85 4.07 -15.29 12.29
C PHE A 85 5.43 -15.79 12.76
N ARG A 86 5.94 -16.85 12.12
CA ARG A 86 7.21 -17.51 12.47
C ARG A 86 7.31 -17.86 13.97
N GLY A 87 6.23 -18.40 14.53
CA GLY A 87 6.16 -18.86 15.92
C GLY A 87 6.04 -17.75 16.98
N LYS A 88 5.76 -16.50 16.57
CA LYS A 88 5.58 -15.35 17.47
C LYS A 88 4.20 -14.72 17.27
N PRO A 89 3.49 -14.31 18.34
CA PRO A 89 2.32 -13.43 18.22
C PRO A 89 2.66 -12.17 17.42
N SER A 90 1.67 -11.70 16.66
CA SER A 90 1.84 -10.77 15.56
C SER A 90 0.94 -9.55 15.75
N ASP A 91 1.49 -8.47 16.32
CA ASP A 91 0.73 -7.27 16.70
C ASP A 91 0.75 -6.17 15.61
N PHE A 92 1.50 -6.36 14.52
CA PHE A 92 1.62 -5.39 13.43
C PHE A 92 0.52 -5.61 12.38
N GLY A 93 0.19 -4.62 11.54
CA GLY A 93 -0.64 -4.84 10.34
C GLY A 93 -2.10 -5.22 10.58
N GLU A 94 -2.68 -4.73 11.69
CA GLU A 94 -4.08 -4.92 12.11
C GLU A 94 -5.07 -4.82 10.93
N ASP A 95 -5.03 -3.71 10.20
CA ASP A 95 -5.93 -3.42 9.09
C ASP A 95 -5.89 -4.46 7.98
N ARG A 96 -4.69 -4.78 7.48
CA ARG A 96 -4.50 -5.70 6.35
C ARG A 96 -4.84 -7.12 6.77
N HIS A 97 -4.39 -7.54 7.95
CA HIS A 97 -4.70 -8.87 8.46
C HIS A 97 -6.22 -9.06 8.59
N LEU A 98 -6.91 -8.10 9.21
CA LEU A 98 -8.35 -8.15 9.38
C LEU A 98 -9.08 -8.19 8.03
N THR A 99 -8.61 -7.41 7.07
CA THR A 99 -9.15 -7.38 5.70
C THR A 99 -8.98 -8.74 5.01
N ILE A 100 -7.82 -9.39 5.15
CA ILE A 100 -7.57 -10.73 4.62
C ILE A 100 -8.46 -11.78 5.30
N LEU A 101 -8.69 -11.67 6.61
CA LEU A 101 -9.61 -12.58 7.32
C LEU A 101 -11.05 -12.43 6.80
N MET A 102 -11.51 -11.21 6.52
CA MET A 102 -12.82 -10.97 5.91
C MET A 102 -12.94 -11.65 4.54
N LEU A 103 -11.91 -11.50 3.69
CA LEU A 103 -11.86 -12.16 2.39
C LEU A 103 -11.82 -13.69 2.51
N LYS A 104 -11.03 -14.22 3.45
CA LYS A 104 -10.96 -15.66 3.73
C LYS A 104 -12.29 -16.22 4.23
N ALA A 105 -13.07 -15.42 4.94
CA ALA A 105 -14.42 -15.77 5.39
C ALA A 105 -15.48 -15.67 4.28
N GLY A 106 -15.10 -15.33 3.05
CA GLY A 106 -15.98 -15.25 1.89
C GLY A 106 -16.72 -13.91 1.74
N PHE A 107 -16.36 -12.89 2.54
CA PHE A 107 -16.91 -11.55 2.38
C PHE A 107 -16.13 -10.74 1.35
N ARG A 108 -16.81 -9.79 0.71
CA ARG A 108 -16.17 -8.75 -0.10
C ARG A 108 -15.63 -7.62 0.77
N THR A 109 -14.54 -7.02 0.31
CA THR A 109 -13.94 -5.82 0.87
C THR A 109 -13.87 -4.74 -0.21
N GLU A 110 -14.44 -3.57 0.07
CA GLU A 110 -14.79 -2.60 -0.97
C GLU A 110 -14.19 -1.21 -0.70
N TYR A 111 -13.92 -0.46 -1.76
CA TYR A 111 -13.49 0.94 -1.72
C TYR A 111 -14.64 1.86 -2.15
N VAL A 112 -14.88 2.92 -1.38
CA VAL A 112 -15.92 3.93 -1.62
C VAL A 112 -15.24 5.28 -1.86
N PRO A 113 -15.04 5.70 -3.12
CA PRO A 113 -14.28 6.91 -3.46
C PRO A 113 -14.82 8.18 -2.80
N ASP A 114 -16.15 8.31 -2.72
CA ASP A 114 -16.79 9.50 -2.17
C ASP A 114 -16.70 9.58 -0.63
N ALA A 115 -16.36 8.49 0.05
CA ALA A 115 -16.20 8.45 1.49
C ALA A 115 -14.80 8.96 1.86
N ILE A 116 -14.65 10.27 2.03
CA ILE A 116 -13.33 10.89 2.24
C ILE A 116 -13.08 11.15 3.73
N ALA A 117 -11.94 10.69 4.22
CA ALA A 117 -11.41 11.02 5.54
C ALA A 117 -10.07 11.77 5.43
N ALA A 118 -9.89 12.77 6.28
CA ALA A 118 -8.63 13.51 6.38
C ALA A 118 -7.84 13.01 7.60
N THR A 119 -6.55 12.78 7.43
CA THR A 119 -5.63 12.36 8.50
C THR A 119 -4.35 13.18 8.47
N VAL A 120 -3.69 13.31 9.63
CA VAL A 120 -2.39 13.99 9.73
C VAL A 120 -1.31 13.02 9.28
N VAL A 121 -0.43 13.48 8.38
CA VAL A 121 0.71 12.68 7.90
C VAL A 121 2.03 13.28 8.39
N PRO A 122 3.12 12.47 8.45
CA PRO A 122 4.44 12.95 8.81
C PRO A 122 4.90 14.17 8.01
N ASP A 123 5.40 15.20 8.71
CA ASP A 123 5.98 16.41 8.14
C ASP A 123 7.53 16.34 8.03
N ARG A 124 8.13 15.31 8.63
CA ARG A 124 9.58 15.07 8.64
C ARG A 124 9.92 13.70 8.07
N LEU A 125 11.13 13.61 7.50
CA LEU A 125 11.59 12.40 6.81
C LEU A 125 11.74 11.19 7.75
N LEU A 126 12.27 11.36 8.96
CA LEU A 126 12.48 10.24 9.88
C LEU A 126 11.16 9.57 10.33
N PRO A 127 10.13 10.31 10.79
CA PRO A 127 8.81 9.71 11.06
C PRO A 127 8.18 9.08 9.82
N TYR A 128 8.35 9.66 8.63
CA TYR A 128 7.90 9.06 7.37
C TYR A 128 8.56 7.71 7.11
N LEU A 129 9.90 7.61 7.23
CA LEU A 129 10.62 6.35 7.02
C LEU A 129 10.23 5.28 8.04
N ARG A 130 10.01 5.65 9.32
CA ARG A 130 9.50 4.71 10.33
C ARG A 130 8.12 4.18 9.99
N GLN A 131 7.25 5.04 9.47
CA GLN A 131 5.92 4.63 8.99
C GLN A 131 6.02 3.68 7.80
N GLN A 132 6.85 4.02 6.80
CA GLN A 132 7.05 3.19 5.62
C GLN A 132 7.68 1.82 5.95
N LEU A 133 8.61 1.77 6.91
CA LEU A 133 9.18 0.51 7.41
C LEU A 133 8.10 -0.39 8.02
N ARG A 134 7.22 0.18 8.85
CA ARG A 134 6.08 -0.54 9.45
C ARG A 134 5.15 -1.10 8.38
N TRP A 135 4.82 -0.29 7.38
CA TRP A 135 3.96 -0.69 6.28
C TRP A 135 4.60 -1.77 5.41
N ALA A 136 5.91 -1.67 5.12
CA ALA A 136 6.64 -2.70 4.39
C ALA A 136 6.63 -4.04 5.14
N ARG A 137 6.92 -4.04 6.46
CA ARG A 137 6.88 -5.25 7.31
C ARG A 137 5.51 -5.93 7.29
N SER A 138 4.42 -5.16 7.51
CA SER A 138 3.05 -5.70 7.42
C SER A 138 2.76 -6.23 6.03
N THR A 139 3.14 -5.50 4.98
CA THR A 139 2.85 -5.91 3.58
C THR A 139 3.49 -7.25 3.26
N TYR A 140 4.77 -7.44 3.56
CA TYR A 140 5.46 -8.71 3.31
C TYR A 140 4.86 -9.86 4.11
N ARG A 141 4.64 -9.65 5.41
CA ARG A 141 4.08 -10.68 6.27
C ARG A 141 2.69 -11.11 5.82
N ASP A 142 1.80 -10.15 5.62
CA ASP A 142 0.39 -10.41 5.28
C ASP A 142 0.25 -10.92 3.86
N THR A 143 1.13 -10.52 2.93
CA THR A 143 1.22 -11.15 1.61
C THR A 143 1.56 -12.63 1.76
N LEU A 144 2.59 -12.98 2.54
CA LEU A 144 2.98 -14.38 2.77
C LEU A 144 1.86 -15.22 3.40
N LEU A 145 1.17 -14.67 4.41
CA LEU A 145 0.04 -15.34 5.06
C LEU A 145 -1.18 -15.46 4.12
N GLY A 146 -1.39 -14.46 3.27
CA GLY A 146 -2.48 -14.38 2.30
C GLY A 146 -2.23 -15.13 0.99
N LEU A 147 -1.03 -15.69 0.75
CA LEU A 147 -0.70 -16.38 -0.52
C LEU A 147 -1.69 -17.49 -0.87
N HIS A 148 -2.15 -18.25 0.13
CA HIS A 148 -3.08 -19.36 -0.07
C HIS A 148 -4.50 -18.89 -0.45
N LEU A 149 -4.83 -17.62 -0.20
CA LEU A 149 -6.11 -17.04 -0.58
C LEU A 149 -6.16 -16.64 -2.06
N LEU A 150 -5.01 -16.27 -2.65
CA LEU A 150 -4.94 -15.70 -4.00
C LEU A 150 -5.57 -16.58 -5.09
N PRO A 151 -5.40 -17.92 -5.12
CA PRO A 151 -6.03 -18.77 -6.12
C PRO A 151 -7.57 -18.80 -6.04
N GLY A 152 -8.13 -18.47 -4.87
CA GLY A 152 -9.58 -18.36 -4.65
C GLY A 152 -10.13 -16.97 -5.01
N LEU A 153 -9.26 -16.01 -5.30
CA LEU A 153 -9.62 -14.66 -5.74
C LEU A 153 -9.50 -14.54 -7.27
N ASP A 154 -9.95 -13.41 -7.81
CA ASP A 154 -9.80 -13.12 -9.24
C ASP A 154 -8.32 -13.09 -9.68
N ARG A 155 -8.05 -13.54 -10.92
CA ARG A 155 -6.70 -13.58 -11.51
C ARG A 155 -6.03 -12.21 -11.53
N TYR A 156 -6.80 -11.14 -11.71
CA TYR A 156 -6.28 -9.77 -11.64
C TYR A 156 -5.61 -9.48 -10.30
N LEU A 157 -6.21 -9.93 -9.19
CA LEU A 157 -5.69 -9.68 -7.84
C LEU A 157 -4.39 -10.44 -7.60
N THR A 158 -4.27 -11.64 -8.16
CA THR A 158 -2.99 -12.37 -8.16
C THR A 158 -1.93 -11.59 -8.92
N LEU A 159 -2.25 -11.07 -10.11
CA LEU A 159 -1.32 -10.26 -10.89
C LEU A 159 -0.94 -8.95 -10.19
N ASP A 160 -1.90 -8.29 -9.53
CA ASP A 160 -1.69 -7.08 -8.75
C ASP A 160 -0.73 -7.33 -7.58
N VAL A 161 -1.00 -8.36 -6.76
CA VAL A 161 -0.11 -8.74 -5.65
C VAL A 161 1.28 -9.13 -6.15
N LEU A 162 1.39 -9.89 -7.24
CA LEU A 162 2.68 -10.21 -7.86
C LEU A 162 3.39 -8.95 -8.34
N GLY A 163 2.70 -8.04 -9.04
CA GLY A 163 3.26 -6.80 -9.56
C GLY A 163 3.75 -5.87 -8.45
N GLN A 164 2.99 -5.73 -7.36
CA GLN A 164 3.37 -4.90 -6.20
C GLN A 164 4.63 -5.42 -5.48
N ASN A 165 4.85 -6.74 -5.48
CA ASN A 165 6.03 -7.34 -4.84
C ASN A 165 7.23 -7.45 -5.80
N LEU A 166 7.02 -7.81 -7.07
CA LEU A 166 8.07 -7.93 -8.08
C LEU A 166 8.58 -6.58 -8.57
N GLY A 167 7.72 -5.56 -8.69
CA GLY A 167 8.11 -4.23 -9.17
C GLY A 167 9.28 -3.62 -8.38
N PRO A 168 9.17 -3.49 -7.03
CA PRO A 168 10.26 -3.01 -6.20
C PRO A 168 11.52 -3.88 -6.27
N LEU A 169 11.36 -5.21 -6.39
CA LEU A 169 12.49 -6.13 -6.54
C LEU A 169 13.24 -5.89 -7.85
N LEU A 170 12.53 -5.79 -8.98
CA LEU A 170 13.10 -5.52 -10.30
C LEU A 170 13.79 -4.15 -10.34
N LEU A 171 13.19 -3.14 -9.72
CA LEU A 171 13.81 -1.82 -9.59
C LEU A 171 15.10 -1.87 -8.76
N ALA A 172 15.11 -2.62 -7.66
CA ALA A 172 16.30 -2.81 -6.83
C ALA A 172 17.43 -3.51 -7.60
N ILE A 173 17.11 -4.62 -8.28
CA ILE A 173 18.09 -5.36 -9.12
C ILE A 173 18.63 -4.46 -10.22
N SER A 174 17.77 -3.71 -10.92
CA SER A 174 18.17 -2.79 -11.99
C SER A 174 19.08 -1.68 -11.47
N SER A 175 18.79 -1.15 -10.28
CA SER A 175 19.59 -0.10 -9.64
C SER A 175 20.97 -0.62 -9.22
N ILE A 176 21.04 -1.83 -8.64
CA ILE A 176 22.31 -2.47 -8.27
C ILE A 176 23.14 -2.79 -9.51
N ALA A 177 22.52 -3.34 -10.57
CA ALA A 177 23.20 -3.64 -11.83
C ALA A 177 23.76 -2.37 -12.49
N ALA A 178 23.01 -1.26 -12.45
CA ALA A 178 23.46 0.04 -12.93
C ALA A 178 24.70 0.55 -12.15
N LEU A 179 24.69 0.46 -10.82
CA LEU A 179 25.84 0.82 -9.99
C LEU A 179 27.06 -0.08 -10.25
N ALA A 180 26.84 -1.38 -10.42
CA ALA A 180 27.90 -2.33 -10.74
C ALA A 180 28.53 -2.04 -12.13
N GLN A 181 27.71 -1.74 -13.14
CA GLN A 181 28.20 -1.34 -14.47
C GLN A 181 29.06 -0.07 -14.40
N LEU A 182 28.63 0.92 -13.63
CA LEU A 182 29.38 2.16 -13.44
C LEU A 182 30.73 1.88 -12.76
N ALA A 183 30.75 1.03 -11.73
CA ALA A 183 31.95 0.72 -10.96
C ALA A 183 32.96 -0.21 -11.67
N LEU A 184 32.48 -1.11 -12.53
CA LEU A 184 33.33 -2.12 -13.19
C LEU A 184 33.80 -1.72 -14.59
N THR A 185 33.05 -0.87 -15.29
CA THR A 185 33.28 -0.57 -16.71
C THR A 185 33.50 0.92 -16.96
N ASP A 186 33.44 1.77 -15.91
CA ASP A 186 33.46 3.24 -16.01
C ASP A 186 32.45 3.81 -17.03
N SER A 187 31.43 3.01 -17.37
CA SER A 187 30.42 3.33 -18.38
C SER A 187 29.12 3.71 -17.69
N VAL A 188 28.52 4.82 -18.11
CA VAL A 188 27.25 5.29 -17.52
C VAL A 188 26.10 4.38 -18.00
N PRO A 189 25.27 3.82 -17.09
CA PRO A 189 24.15 2.93 -17.41
C PRO A 189 22.93 3.72 -17.95
N TRP A 190 23.12 4.39 -19.08
CA TRP A 190 22.15 5.33 -19.64
C TRP A 190 20.80 4.70 -19.98
N TRP A 191 20.78 3.46 -20.49
CA TRP A 191 19.54 2.73 -20.79
C TRP A 191 18.70 2.46 -19.54
N THR A 192 19.36 2.08 -18.44
CA THR A 192 18.67 1.84 -17.17
C THR A 192 18.08 3.14 -16.63
N GLY A 193 18.87 4.22 -16.64
CA GLY A 193 18.40 5.55 -16.24
C GLY A 193 17.23 6.03 -17.09
N LEU A 194 17.34 5.92 -18.42
CA LEU A 194 16.29 6.32 -19.36
C LEU A 194 15.00 5.52 -19.14
N THR A 195 15.11 4.20 -18.93
CA THR A 195 13.94 3.34 -18.67
C THR A 195 13.22 3.73 -17.38
N ILE A 196 13.97 3.97 -16.30
CA ILE A 196 13.39 4.39 -15.01
C ILE A 196 12.69 5.75 -15.15
N VAL A 197 13.32 6.72 -15.83
CA VAL A 197 12.74 8.04 -16.07
C VAL A 197 11.49 7.92 -16.94
N ALA A 198 11.55 7.16 -18.04
CA ALA A 198 10.41 6.97 -18.94
C ALA A 198 9.21 6.33 -18.23
N MET A 199 9.43 5.23 -17.48
CA MET A 199 8.36 4.58 -16.72
C MET A 199 7.78 5.49 -15.64
N THR A 200 8.63 6.27 -14.96
CA THR A 200 8.20 7.26 -13.95
C THR A 200 7.32 8.33 -14.60
N MET A 201 7.76 8.88 -15.73
CA MET A 201 7.02 9.93 -16.43
C MET A 201 5.69 9.42 -16.99
N ILE A 202 5.66 8.20 -17.55
CA ILE A 202 4.42 7.56 -17.99
C ILE A 202 3.45 7.43 -16.80
N ARG A 203 3.90 6.87 -15.68
CA ARG A 203 3.06 6.71 -14.48
C ARG A 203 2.53 8.06 -13.98
N CYS A 204 3.39 9.06 -13.83
CA CYS A 204 2.99 10.38 -13.34
C CYS A 204 2.05 11.11 -14.32
N SER A 205 2.23 10.91 -15.63
CA SER A 205 1.35 11.48 -16.64
C SER A 205 -0.04 10.84 -16.60
N VAL A 206 -0.09 9.50 -16.48
CA VAL A 206 -1.37 8.78 -16.31
C VAL A 206 -2.08 9.24 -15.05
N ALA A 207 -1.37 9.35 -13.93
CA ALA A 207 -1.93 9.85 -12.67
C ALA A 207 -2.46 11.30 -12.81
N ALA A 208 -1.70 12.19 -13.45
CA ALA A 208 -2.12 13.58 -13.68
C ALA A 208 -3.39 13.66 -14.55
N LEU A 209 -3.47 12.85 -15.61
CA LEU A 209 -4.65 12.78 -16.47
C LEU A 209 -5.87 12.19 -15.75
N ARG A 210 -5.67 11.15 -14.94
CA ARG A 210 -6.75 10.49 -14.18
C ARG A 210 -7.29 11.37 -13.05
N ALA A 211 -6.41 12.09 -12.37
CA ALA A 211 -6.78 13.01 -11.31
C ALA A 211 -7.32 14.35 -11.83
N GLY A 212 -7.01 14.71 -13.08
CA GLY A 212 -7.28 16.05 -13.62
C GLY A 212 -6.41 17.15 -13.01
N GLU A 213 -5.27 16.79 -12.42
CA GLU A 213 -4.42 17.69 -11.65
C GLU A 213 -2.94 17.54 -12.03
N LEU A 214 -2.30 18.63 -12.47
CA LEU A 214 -0.89 18.60 -12.89
C LEU A 214 0.10 18.34 -11.74
N ARG A 215 -0.32 18.47 -10.48
CA ARG A 215 0.56 18.22 -9.32
C ARG A 215 1.14 16.81 -9.29
N PHE A 216 0.45 15.83 -9.87
CA PHE A 216 0.93 14.44 -9.95
C PHE A 216 2.18 14.28 -10.83
N LEU A 217 2.50 15.24 -11.71
CA LEU A 217 3.81 15.27 -12.37
C LEU A 217 4.96 15.45 -11.36
N GLY A 218 4.71 16.18 -10.28
CA GLY A 218 5.64 16.34 -9.17
C GLY A 218 5.86 15.06 -8.36
N PHE A 219 4.99 14.05 -8.49
CA PHE A 219 5.19 12.73 -7.90
C PHE A 219 6.40 12.00 -8.49
N SER A 220 6.96 12.46 -9.61
CA SER A 220 8.24 11.98 -10.15
C SER A 220 9.40 12.11 -9.14
N LEU A 221 9.33 13.06 -8.20
CA LEU A 221 10.28 13.20 -7.09
C LEU A 221 10.20 12.04 -6.08
N HIS A 222 9.13 11.25 -6.10
CA HIS A 222 9.03 10.03 -5.30
C HIS A 222 10.01 8.95 -5.79
N THR A 223 10.34 8.89 -7.09
CA THR A 223 11.24 7.87 -7.64
C THR A 223 12.63 7.86 -7.01
N PRO A 224 13.36 8.99 -6.91
CA PRO A 224 14.65 9.00 -6.21
C PRO A 224 14.50 8.68 -4.71
N ILE A 225 13.45 9.15 -4.04
CA ILE A 225 13.18 8.79 -2.63
C ILE A 225 12.99 7.28 -2.50
N ASN A 226 12.25 6.67 -3.42
CA ASN A 226 12.03 5.24 -3.44
C ASN A 226 13.34 4.48 -3.68
N ILE A 227 14.15 4.89 -4.66
CA ILE A 227 15.42 4.22 -4.99
C ILE A 227 16.43 4.32 -3.84
N PHE A 228 16.64 5.51 -3.29
CA PHE A 228 17.73 5.77 -2.34
C PHE A 228 17.33 5.53 -0.87
N LEU A 229 16.06 5.66 -0.51
CA LEU A 229 15.60 5.55 0.88
C LEU A 229 14.68 4.36 1.10
N LEU A 230 13.61 4.22 0.30
CA LEU A 230 12.58 3.21 0.57
C LEU A 230 13.00 1.80 0.15
N LEU A 231 13.78 1.62 -0.92
CA LEU A 231 14.26 0.30 -1.36
C LEU A 231 15.21 -0.34 -0.34
N PRO A 232 16.28 0.33 0.15
CA PRO A 232 17.11 -0.22 1.22
C PRO A 232 16.30 -0.54 2.47
N MET A 233 15.35 0.33 2.83
CA MET A 233 14.45 0.11 3.96
C MET A 233 13.52 -1.08 3.76
N LYS A 234 13.02 -1.32 2.54
CA LYS A 234 12.21 -2.51 2.18
C LYS A 234 13.03 -3.79 2.29
N VAL A 235 14.28 -3.78 1.84
CA VAL A 235 15.20 -4.92 2.04
C VAL A 235 15.42 -5.17 3.54
N TYR A 236 15.69 -4.12 4.31
CA TYR A 236 15.82 -4.21 5.77
C TYR A 236 14.53 -4.75 6.43
N ALA A 237 13.35 -4.30 5.99
CA ALA A 237 12.06 -4.79 6.47
C ALA A 237 11.90 -6.30 6.25
N LEU A 238 12.30 -6.80 5.08
CA LEU A 238 12.26 -8.22 4.73
C LEU A 238 13.19 -9.07 5.63
N CYS A 239 14.38 -8.55 5.95
CA CYS A 239 15.31 -9.21 6.87
C CYS A 239 14.83 -9.16 8.34
N THR A 240 13.97 -8.19 8.70
CA THR A 240 13.54 -7.92 10.08
C THR A 240 12.06 -8.22 10.34
N LEU A 241 11.40 -9.06 9.52
CA LEU A 241 9.98 -9.38 9.66
C LEU A 241 9.58 -9.95 11.03
N SER A 242 10.53 -10.55 11.76
CA SER A 242 10.30 -11.13 13.09
C SER A 242 10.55 -10.15 14.24
N ASN A 243 10.95 -8.91 13.96
CA ASN A 243 11.17 -7.87 14.97
C ASN A 243 9.81 -7.34 15.46
N ARG A 244 9.66 -7.25 16.78
CA ARG A 244 8.42 -6.78 17.44
C ARG A 244 8.44 -5.31 17.83
N ASP A 245 9.57 -4.64 17.65
CA ASP A 245 9.69 -3.26 18.10
C ASP A 245 9.03 -2.29 17.11
N TRP A 246 8.08 -1.52 17.62
CA TRP A 246 7.41 -0.45 16.89
C TRP A 246 8.35 0.66 16.39
N LEU A 247 9.58 0.72 16.94
CA LEU A 247 10.52 1.82 16.80
C LEU A 247 11.95 1.41 16.41
N SER A 248 12.25 0.11 16.22
CA SER A 248 13.58 -0.38 15.82
C SER A 248 13.63 -1.05 14.45
#